data_AF-A0AAD8E411-F1
#
_entry.id   AF-A0AAD8E411-F1
#
_cell.length_a   1.000
_cell.length_b   1.000
_cell.length_c   1.000
_cell.angle_alpha   90.00
_cell.angle_beta   90.00
_cell.angle_gamma   90.00
#
_symmetry.space_group_name_H-M   'P 1'
#
loop_
_entity.id
_entity.type
_entity.pdbx_description
1 polymer ?
#
loop_
_entity_poly.entity_id
_entity_poly.type
_entity_poly.pdbx_seq_one_letter_code
_entity_poly.pdbx_strand_id
1 'polypeptide(L)'
;MERMLSEKGHGMLVIESLKFRFHKTLANGLQRWTCSIKTCKCFLKLDSSNSVVEKMTNHNHEKVSEKMLQRQHVSNAVKRKAMEDVCTRPTKLIHKKLKCHNAVENIHLKTNKDEDFLLINDKN
;
A
#
# COMPACT_ATOMS: atom_id res chain seq x y z
N MET A 1 4.03 -5.48 -15.01
CA MET A 1 4.42 -4.12 -14.58
C MET A 1 3.69 -3.83 -13.29
N GLU A 2 4.42 -3.56 -12.22
CA GLU A 2 3.82 -3.28 -10.92
C GLU A 2 3.82 -1.77 -10.64
N ARG A 3 2.80 -1.29 -9.94
CA ARG A 3 2.70 0.11 -9.50
C ARG A 3 3.03 0.19 -8.02
N MET A 4 3.91 1.11 -7.66
CA MET A 4 4.28 1.37 -6.27
C MET A 4 4.27 2.87 -5.98
N LEU A 5 4.23 3.24 -4.70
CA LEU A 5 4.43 4.64 -4.28
C LEU A 5 5.88 4.87 -3.85
N SER A 6 6.40 6.05 -4.18
CA SER A 6 7.64 6.57 -3.60
C SER A 6 7.45 6.87 -2.11
N GLU A 7 8.56 7.07 -1.39
CA GLU A 7 8.52 7.47 0.03
C GLU A 7 7.73 8.76 0.26
N LYS A 8 7.66 9.63 -0.76
CA LYS A 8 6.93 10.90 -0.79
C LYS A 8 5.50 10.77 -1.35
N GLY A 9 5.03 9.57 -1.67
CA GLY A 9 3.66 9.32 -2.15
C GLY A 9 3.44 9.48 -3.65
N HIS A 10 4.44 9.88 -4.45
CA HIS A 10 4.31 9.90 -5.91
C HIS A 10 4.32 8.48 -6.49
N GLY A 11 3.49 8.24 -7.52
CA GLY A 11 3.41 6.96 -8.22
C GLY A 11 4.69 6.61 -9.00
N MET A 12 5.06 5.34 -8.98
CA MET A 12 6.22 4.76 -9.64
C MET A 12 5.86 3.42 -10.27
N LEU A 13 6.63 3.04 -11.29
CA LEU A 13 6.52 1.74 -11.94
C LEU A 13 7.72 0.86 -11.58
N VAL A 14 7.47 -0.41 -11.34
CA VAL A 14 8.50 -1.43 -11.14
C VAL A 14 8.43 -2.43 -12.30
N ILE A 15 9.55 -2.59 -12.99
CA ILE A 15 9.72 -3.55 -14.09
C ILE A 15 11.06 -4.24 -13.85
N GLU A 16 11.06 -5.57 -13.72
CA GLU A 16 12.28 -6.37 -13.52
C GLU A 16 13.17 -5.87 -12.37
N SER A 17 12.55 -5.49 -11.25
CA SER A 17 13.21 -4.95 -10.05
C SER A 17 13.93 -3.60 -10.28
N LEU A 18 13.56 -2.87 -11.32
CA LEU A 18 14.01 -1.52 -11.63
C LEU A 18 12.85 -0.54 -11.47
N LYS A 19 13.13 0.60 -10.84
CA LYS A 19 12.14 1.62 -10.49
C LYS A 19 12.16 2.75 -11.52
N PHE A 20 10.98 3.12 -12.00
CA PHE A 20 10.76 4.23 -12.92
C PHE A 20 9.82 5.26 -12.31
N ARG A 21 10.17 6.54 -12.47
CA ARG A 21 9.41 7.70 -12.03
C ARG A 21 8.82 8.40 -13.25
N PHE A 22 7.60 8.91 -13.11
CA PHE A 22 7.00 9.76 -14.13
C PHE A 22 7.82 11.03 -14.33
N HIS A 23 8.18 11.33 -15.57
CA HIS A 23 8.93 12.52 -15.92
C HIS A 23 8.01 13.57 -16.56
N LYS A 24 7.40 13.25 -17.72
CA LYS A 24 6.47 14.15 -18.42
C LYS A 24 5.61 13.41 -19.43
N THR A 25 4.49 14.03 -19.81
CA THR A 25 3.73 13.64 -21.01
C THR A 25 4.32 14.35 -22.23
N LEU A 26 4.42 13.63 -23.36
CA LEU A 26 4.88 14.10 -24.65
C LEU A 26 3.69 14.62 -25.47
N ALA A 27 3.96 15.41 -26.51
CA ALA A 27 2.92 16.01 -27.37
C ALA A 27 1.97 14.97 -28.01
N ASN A 28 2.47 13.76 -28.27
CA ASN A 28 1.70 12.67 -28.88
C ASN A 28 0.83 11.90 -27.86
N GLY A 29 0.60 12.44 -26.66
CA GLY A 29 -0.11 11.74 -25.58
C GLY A 29 0.71 10.67 -24.84
N LEU A 30 1.92 10.35 -25.33
CA LEU A 30 2.80 9.36 -24.71
C LEU A 30 3.36 9.84 -23.37
N GLN A 31 3.32 8.99 -22.36
CA GLN A 31 3.91 9.27 -21.05
C GLN A 31 5.36 8.80 -20.99
N ARG A 32 6.28 9.70 -20.67
CA ARG A 32 7.70 9.36 -20.44
C ARG A 32 7.97 9.13 -18.96
N TRP A 33 8.52 7.97 -18.66
CA TRP A 33 8.99 7.54 -17.36
C TRP A 33 10.51 7.34 -17.42
N THR A 34 11.24 7.81 -16.42
CA THR A 34 12.71 7.68 -16.35
C THR A 34 13.09 6.82 -15.16
N CYS A 35 14.27 6.20 -15.20
CA CYS A 35 14.77 5.49 -14.02
C CYS A 35 14.80 6.41 -12.79
N SER A 36 14.55 5.86 -11.60
CA SER A 36 14.62 6.61 -10.35
C SER A 36 16.05 7.05 -9.99
N ILE A 37 17.07 6.38 -10.52
CA ILE A 37 18.48 6.68 -10.26
C ILE A 37 18.96 7.77 -11.20
N LYS A 38 19.46 8.88 -10.64
CA LYS A 38 19.87 10.07 -11.41
C LYS A 38 21.02 9.82 -12.40
N THR A 39 21.93 8.91 -12.08
CA THR A 39 23.04 8.53 -12.95
C THR A 39 22.59 7.67 -14.12
N CYS A 40 21.37 7.14 -14.08
CA CYS A 40 20.82 6.26 -15.10
C CYS A 40 20.04 7.04 -16.17
N LYS A 41 20.37 6.79 -17.45
CA LYS A 41 19.68 7.41 -18.59
C LYS A 41 18.53 6.56 -19.15
N CYS A 42 18.19 5.45 -18.48
CA CYS A 42 17.09 4.59 -18.89
C CYS A 42 15.74 5.29 -18.81
N PHE A 43 14.90 5.02 -19.80
CA PHE A 43 13.57 5.56 -19.88
C PHE A 43 12.61 4.57 -20.53
N LEU A 44 11.33 4.83 -20.31
CA LEU A 44 10.19 4.07 -20.79
C LEU A 44 9.15 5.05 -21.31
N LYS A 45 8.58 4.78 -22.47
CA LYS A 45 7.43 5.51 -23.01
C LYS A 45 6.21 4.59 -22.98
N LEU A 46 5.15 5.07 -22.34
CA LEU A 46 3.86 4.41 -22.29
C LEU A 46 2.85 5.16 -23.14
N ASP A 47 1.94 4.40 -23.75
CA ASP A 47 0.76 4.97 -24.40
C ASP A 47 -0.37 5.27 -23.40
N SER A 48 -1.47 5.88 -23.86
CA SER A 48 -2.69 6.08 -23.07
C SER A 48 -3.25 4.79 -22.48
N SER A 49 -3.02 3.66 -23.17
CA SER A 49 -3.41 2.31 -22.72
C SER A 49 -2.42 1.69 -21.72
N ASN A 50 -1.40 2.43 -21.25
CA ASN A 50 -0.29 1.96 -20.42
C ASN A 50 0.60 0.87 -21.07
N SER A 51 0.50 0.68 -22.38
CA SER A 51 1.35 -0.23 -23.13
C SER A 51 2.72 0.40 -23.39
N VAL A 52 3.78 -0.42 -23.32
CA VAL A 52 5.16 0.04 -23.58
C VAL A 52 5.35 0.22 -25.09
N VAL A 53 5.54 1.47 -25.53
CA VAL A 53 5.80 1.80 -26.94
C VAL A 53 7.31 1.82 -27.21
N GLU A 54 8.09 2.33 -26.26
CA GLU A 54 9.55 2.45 -26.40
C GLU A 54 10.22 2.28 -25.04
N LYS A 55 11.34 1.56 -25.00
CA LYS A 55 12.12 1.37 -23.77
C LYS A 55 13.62 1.40 -24.06
N MET A 56 14.36 2.03 -23.16
CA MET A 56 15.82 1.97 -23.09
C MET A 56 16.19 1.25 -21.81
N THR A 57 16.59 -0.02 -21.90
CA THR A 57 16.83 -0.92 -20.76
C THR A 57 18.30 -1.06 -20.37
N ASN A 58 19.21 -0.25 -20.93
CA ASN A 58 20.64 -0.35 -20.61
C ASN A 58 20.98 0.39 -19.31
N HIS A 59 20.70 -0.25 -18.17
CA HIS A 59 20.96 0.31 -16.85
C HIS A 59 22.45 0.25 -16.52
N ASN A 60 23.00 1.33 -15.98
CA ASN A 60 24.37 1.43 -15.49
C ASN A 60 24.48 1.17 -13.98
N HIS A 61 23.50 0.47 -13.42
CA HIS A 61 23.41 0.15 -12.01
C HIS A 61 22.73 -1.19 -11.82
N GLU A 62 22.96 -1.80 -10.66
CA GLU A 62 22.33 -3.06 -10.31
C GLU A 62 20.84 -2.91 -10.04
N LYS A 63 20.13 -4.04 -10.15
CA LYS A 63 18.72 -4.16 -9.81
C LYS A 63 18.53 -3.92 -8.31
N VAL A 64 17.37 -3.39 -7.95
CA VAL A 64 17.02 -3.20 -6.54
C VAL A 64 16.77 -4.58 -5.93
N SER A 65 17.32 -4.85 -4.74
CA SER A 65 17.09 -6.13 -4.08
C SER A 65 15.61 -6.33 -3.75
N GLU A 66 15.14 -7.57 -3.88
CA GLU A 66 13.75 -7.94 -3.62
C GLU A 66 13.33 -7.57 -2.19
N LYS A 67 14.22 -7.78 -1.21
CA LYS A 67 13.99 -7.39 0.19
C LYS A 67 13.70 -5.89 0.35
N MET A 68 14.39 -5.04 -0.40
CA MET A 68 14.15 -3.59 -0.36
C MET A 68 12.81 -3.21 -0.98
N LEU A 69 12.41 -3.87 -2.08
CA LEU A 69 11.10 -3.67 -2.69
C LEU A 69 9.99 -4.10 -1.73
N GLN A 70 10.10 -5.30 -1.15
CA GLN A 70 9.15 -5.82 -0.16
C GLN A 70 8.99 -4.89 1.05
N ARG A 71 10.11 -4.40 1.61
CA ARG A 71 10.07 -3.42 2.71
C ARG A 71 9.31 -2.15 2.30
N GLN A 72 9.49 -1.67 1.07
CA GLN A 72 8.78 -0.49 0.57
C GLN A 72 7.28 -0.77 0.36
N HIS A 73 6.90 -1.96 -0.11
CA HIS A 73 5.50 -2.38 -0.20
C HIS A 73 4.81 -2.36 1.17
N VAL A 74 5.42 -3.00 2.17
CA VAL A 74 4.92 -3.00 3.56
C VAL A 74 4.80 -1.56 4.08
N SER A 75 5.83 -0.74 3.88
CA SER A 75 5.82 0.66 4.34
C SER A 75 4.70 1.48 3.69
N ASN A 76 4.47 1.31 2.40
CA ASN A 76 3.39 1.99 1.68
C ASN A 76 2.02 1.51 2.16
N ALA A 77 1.84 0.21 2.40
CA ALA A 77 0.60 -0.34 2.92
C ALA A 77 0.26 0.22 4.31
N VAL A 78 1.25 0.28 5.21
CA VAL A 78 1.10 0.85 6.56
C VAL A 78 0.78 2.34 6.49
N LYS A 79 1.47 3.12 5.66
CA LYS A 79 1.19 4.56 5.47
C LYS A 79 -0.23 4.81 4.96
N ARG A 80 -0.70 4.01 3.98
CA ARG A 80 -2.07 4.11 3.46
C ARG A 80 -3.09 3.83 4.55
N LYS A 81 -2.91 2.73 5.30
CA LYS A 81 -3.79 2.37 6.42
C LYS A 81 -3.81 3.44 7.50
N ALA A 82 -2.65 4.00 7.84
CA ALA A 82 -2.56 5.09 8.80
C ALA A 82 -3.34 6.33 8.33
N MET A 83 -3.25 6.72 7.04
CA MET A 83 -4.02 7.84 6.50
C MET A 83 -5.53 7.57 6.47
N GLU A 84 -5.95 6.35 6.20
CA GLU A 84 -7.35 5.93 6.31
C GLU A 84 -7.84 6.00 7.77
N ASP A 85 -6.98 5.62 8.72
CA ASP A 85 -7.27 5.60 10.16
C ASP A 85 -7.13 6.98 10.84
N VAL A 86 -6.57 8.01 10.17
CA VAL A 86 -6.41 9.40 10.71
C VAL A 86 -7.75 9.99 11.18
N CYS A 87 -8.88 9.55 10.62
CA CYS A 87 -10.21 9.99 11.05
C CYS A 87 -10.78 9.28 12.29
N THR A 88 -10.11 8.25 12.81
CA THR A 88 -10.49 7.66 14.10
C THR A 88 -9.60 8.20 15.20
N ARG A 89 -10.03 9.33 15.79
CA ARG A 89 -9.47 9.83 17.06
C ARG A 89 -9.24 8.63 17.99
N PRO A 90 -8.08 8.44 18.63
CA PRO A 90 -7.83 7.27 19.48
C PRO A 90 -8.94 7.04 20.51
N THR A 91 -9.55 8.12 21.00
CA THR A 91 -10.73 8.10 21.88
C THR A 91 -11.96 7.45 21.26
N LYS A 92 -12.19 7.54 19.94
CA LYS A 92 -13.29 6.87 19.23
C LYS A 92 -13.03 5.37 19.08
N LEU A 93 -11.78 4.95 18.89
CA LEU A 93 -11.41 3.52 18.87
C LEU A 93 -11.56 2.89 20.25
N ILE A 94 -11.08 3.57 21.30
CA ILE A 94 -11.24 3.15 22.69
C ILE A 94 -12.74 3.11 23.06
N HIS A 95 -13.50 4.17 22.76
CA HIS A 95 -14.95 4.15 23.00
C HIS A 95 -15.67 3.07 22.19
N LYS A 96 -15.27 2.79 20.95
CA LYS A 96 -15.89 1.73 20.16
C LYS A 96 -15.61 0.35 20.79
N LYS A 97 -14.37 0.08 21.23
CA LYS A 97 -14.03 -1.15 21.95
C LYS A 97 -14.78 -1.27 23.28
N LEU A 98 -14.75 -0.23 24.13
CA LEU A 98 -15.44 -0.22 25.43
C LEU A 98 -16.96 -0.32 25.27
N LYS A 99 -17.55 0.37 24.28
CA LYS A 99 -18.99 0.29 23.99
C LYS A 99 -19.39 -1.10 23.51
N CYS A 100 -18.60 -1.73 22.64
CA CYS A 100 -18.84 -3.12 22.24
C CYS A 100 -18.70 -4.08 23.43
N HIS A 101 -17.71 -3.88 24.31
CA HIS A 101 -17.53 -4.71 25.50
C HIS A 101 -18.72 -4.60 26.47
N ASN A 102 -19.11 -3.38 26.82
CA ASN A 102 -20.28 -3.13 27.69
C ASN A 102 -21.58 -3.64 27.04
N ALA A 103 -21.73 -3.52 25.72
CA ALA A 103 -22.91 -4.04 25.04
C ALA A 103 -22.99 -5.57 25.17
N VAL A 104 -21.86 -6.28 25.13
CA VAL A 104 -21.82 -7.74 25.29
C VAL A 104 -22.08 -8.16 26.74
N GLU A 105 -21.54 -7.44 27.74
CA GLU A 105 -21.82 -7.72 29.15
C GLU A 105 -23.29 -7.51 29.54
N ASN A 106 -24.00 -6.60 28.87
CA ASN A 106 -25.40 -6.30 29.18
C ASN A 106 -26.41 -7.17 28.41
N ILE A 107 -25.95 -8.06 27.53
CA ILE A 107 -26.85 -9.04 26.89
C ILE A 107 -26.91 -10.28 27.80
N HIS A 108 -28.05 -10.48 28.45
CA HIS A 108 -28.38 -11.76 29.07
C HIS A 108 -28.63 -12.80 27.98
N LEU A 109 -27.54 -13.41 27.51
CA LEU A 109 -27.63 -14.60 26.67
C LEU A 109 -27.87 -15.78 27.60
N LYS A 110 -28.94 -16.53 27.36
CA LYS A 110 -29.22 -17.80 28.02
C LYS A 110 -29.35 -18.92 27.00
N THR A 111 -28.95 -20.13 27.36
CA THR A 111 -29.16 -21.31 26.52
C THR A 111 -30.65 -21.63 26.44
N ASN A 112 -31.04 -22.54 25.55
CA ASN A 112 -32.40 -23.11 25.52
C ASN A 112 -32.77 -23.88 26.80
N LYS A 113 -31.83 -24.01 27.75
CA LYS A 113 -32.01 -24.60 29.09
C LYS A 113 -31.92 -23.55 30.21
N ASP A 114 -31.97 -22.26 29.86
CA ASP A 114 -31.91 -21.13 30.80
C ASP A 114 -30.56 -20.99 31.55
N GLU A 115 -29.48 -21.54 31.01
CA GLU A 115 -28.13 -21.45 31.56
C GLU A 115 -27.38 -20.23 31.01
N ASP A 116 -26.57 -19.57 31.84
CA ASP A 116 -25.76 -18.41 31.42
C ASP A 116 -24.57 -18.82 30.53
N PHE A 117 -24.27 -18.03 29.49
CA PHE A 117 -23.08 -18.24 28.67
C PHE A 117 -21.82 -17.65 29.32
N LEU A 118 -20.75 -18.44 29.43
CA LEU A 118 -19.41 -17.97 29.77
C LEU A 118 -18.64 -17.63 28.48
N LEU A 119 -18.31 -16.35 28.29
CA LEU A 119 -17.44 -15.90 27.20
C LEU A 119 -15.98 -16.13 27.61
N ILE A 120 -15.36 -17.19 27.08
CA ILE A 120 -13.93 -17.45 27.26
C ILE A 120 -13.18 -16.60 26.22
N ASN A 121 -12.39 -15.65 26.70
CA ASN A 121 -11.54 -14.83 25.83
C ASN A 121 -10.27 -15.62 25.53
N ASP A 122 -10.22 -16.27 24.37
CA ASP A 122 -9.02 -16.98 23.90
C ASP A 122 -7.88 -15.97 23.69
N LYS A 123 -7.01 -15.85 24.71
CA LYS A 123 -5.70 -15.22 24.56
C LYS A 123 -4.74 -16.27 23.99
N ASN A 124 -4.58 -16.28 22.67
CA ASN A 124 -3.41 -16.84 21.99
C ASN A 124 -2.50 -15.72 21.50
#